data_AF-A0A7C9LSW0-F1
#
_entry.id   AF-A0A7C9LSW0-F1
#
_cell.length_a   1.000
_cell.length_b   1.000
_cell.length_c   1.000
_cell.angle_alpha   90.00
_cell.angle_beta   90.00
_cell.angle_gamma   90.00
#
_symmetry.space_group_name_H-M   'P 1'
#
loop_
_entity.id
_entity.type
_entity.pdbx_description
1 polymer ?
#
loop_
_entity_poly.entity_id
_entity_poly.type
_entity_poly.pdbx_seq_one_letter_code
_entity_poly.pdbx_strand_id
1 'polypeptide(L)'
;MGPYDFDLILRGGEPPFTGKVLEQLMGLEYRFGDHVTFPDQVFALVEGQWWRMMIDGPMLYLQHWDQAPEACEIPEEDMFWLLRDLGEELSLRGETLTGWSYGERNHVPSLSLNFQNGRQVTFLSIDGDGWSSLEVTRWEISHLK
;
A
#
# COMPACT_ATOMS: atom_id res chain seq x y z
N MET A 1 26.02 6.30 -13.26
CA MET A 1 24.68 5.70 -13.35
C MET A 1 23.83 6.42 -12.32
N GLY A 2 22.75 7.08 -12.75
CA GLY A 2 21.94 7.94 -11.88
C GLY A 2 21.13 7.11 -10.87
N PRO A 3 20.80 7.64 -9.68
CA PRO A 3 20.34 6.82 -8.55
C PRO A 3 18.82 6.59 -8.48
N TYR A 4 18.06 6.83 -9.55
CA TYR A 4 16.60 6.85 -9.47
C TYR A 4 15.95 6.39 -10.79
N ASP A 5 16.04 5.09 -11.09
CA ASP A 5 15.20 4.47 -12.11
C ASP A 5 13.80 4.24 -11.50
N PHE A 6 12.96 5.28 -11.56
CA PHE A 6 11.54 5.16 -11.25
C PHE A 6 10.80 4.75 -12.52
N ASP A 7 10.24 3.54 -12.56
CA ASP A 7 9.16 3.23 -13.50
C ASP A 7 7.89 3.96 -13.03
N LEU A 8 7.77 5.22 -13.45
CA LEU A 8 6.59 6.05 -13.16
C LEU A 8 5.38 5.51 -13.94
N ILE A 9 4.55 4.69 -13.29
CA ILE A 9 3.25 4.31 -13.85
C ILE A 9 2.24 5.42 -13.54
N LEU A 10 2.15 6.40 -14.44
CA LEU A 10 1.09 7.40 -14.47
C LEU A 10 -0.24 6.72 -14.86
N ARG A 11 -1.22 6.74 -13.95
CA ARG A 11 -2.67 6.59 -14.20
C ARG A 11 -3.10 5.60 -15.31
N GLY A 12 -3.64 4.47 -14.88
CA GLY A 12 -4.56 3.66 -15.71
C GLY A 12 -3.97 2.50 -16.49
N GLY A 13 -2.68 2.19 -16.32
CA GLY A 13 -2.12 0.91 -16.74
C GLY A 13 -2.64 -0.24 -15.85
N GLU A 14 -2.76 -1.44 -16.42
CA GLU A 14 -2.94 -2.64 -15.60
C GLU A 14 -1.62 -2.92 -14.86
N PRO A 15 -1.63 -3.06 -13.53
CA PRO A 15 -0.44 -3.21 -12.75
C PRO A 15 0.10 -4.61 -13.01
N PRO A 16 1.41 -4.78 -12.84
CA PRO A 16 2.10 -6.02 -13.14
C PRO A 16 1.65 -7.21 -12.29
N PHE A 17 0.79 -7.00 -11.29
CA PHE A 17 0.26 -8.03 -10.39
C PHE A 17 -1.22 -8.38 -10.60
N THR A 18 -1.93 -7.82 -11.58
CA THR A 18 -3.29 -8.29 -11.90
C THR A 18 -3.25 -9.73 -12.44
N GLY A 19 -4.18 -10.56 -11.96
CA GLY A 19 -4.29 -11.99 -12.29
C GLY A 19 -3.29 -12.88 -11.54
N LYS A 20 -2.49 -12.31 -10.62
CA LYS A 20 -1.41 -13.03 -9.92
C LYS A 20 -1.74 -13.28 -8.46
N VAL A 21 -1.07 -14.26 -7.87
CA VAL A 21 -1.24 -14.64 -6.46
C VAL A 21 -0.51 -13.64 -5.56
N LEU A 22 -1.21 -13.12 -4.56
CA LEU A 22 -0.63 -12.32 -3.49
C LEU A 22 0.05 -13.23 -2.48
N GLU A 23 1.38 -13.20 -2.45
CA GLU A 23 2.18 -13.98 -1.50
C GLU A 23 2.26 -13.28 -0.14
N GLN A 24 2.33 -11.95 -0.14
CA GLN A 24 2.37 -11.14 1.07
C GLN A 24 1.84 -9.72 0.82
N LEU A 25 1.18 -9.15 1.82
CA LEU A 25 0.74 -7.76 1.81
C LEU A 25 1.11 -7.13 3.14
N MET A 26 1.94 -6.10 3.11
CA MET A 26 2.43 -5.41 4.30
C MET A 26 2.00 -3.96 4.27
N GLY A 27 1.61 -3.43 5.42
CA GLY A 27 1.45 -1.99 5.64
C GLY A 27 2.61 -1.48 6.50
N LEU A 28 3.25 -0.39 6.11
CA LEU A 28 4.19 0.34 6.95
C LEU A 28 3.44 1.46 7.64
N GLU A 29 3.43 1.44 8.97
CA GLU A 29 2.77 2.44 9.82
C GLU A 29 3.85 3.31 10.49
N TYR A 30 3.76 4.64 10.36
CA TYR A 30 4.64 5.56 11.08
C TYR A 30 3.99 6.07 12.38
N ARG A 31 4.75 6.03 13.46
CA ARG A 31 4.36 6.52 14.79
C ARG A 31 5.37 7.53 15.29
N PHE A 32 4.85 8.58 15.92
CA PHE A 32 5.60 9.58 16.67
C PHE A 32 4.95 9.72 18.05
N GLY A 33 5.58 9.14 19.07
CA GLY A 33 4.97 8.90 20.38
C GLY A 33 3.68 8.10 20.30
N ASP A 34 2.65 8.55 21.01
CA ASP A 34 1.32 7.90 21.01
C ASP A 34 0.49 8.19 19.74
N HIS A 35 1.06 8.92 18.78
CA HIS A 35 0.38 9.35 17.57
C HIS A 35 0.87 8.61 16.33
N VAL A 36 -0.06 8.09 15.53
CA VAL A 36 0.25 7.69 14.15
C VAL A 36 0.32 8.98 13.33
N THR A 37 1.51 9.30 12.84
CA THR A 37 1.77 10.43 11.93
C THR A 37 2.23 9.81 10.61
N PHE A 38 2.27 10.53 9.49
CA PHE A 38 2.63 9.98 8.17
C PHE A 38 4.16 9.85 7.93
N PRO A 39 4.68 8.86 7.15
CA PRO A 39 4.04 8.18 6.02
C PRO A 39 3.89 6.65 6.12
N ASP A 40 3.10 6.15 5.16
CA ASP A 40 2.12 5.10 5.36
C ASP A 40 2.00 4.37 3.99
N GLN A 41 2.77 3.29 3.83
CA GLN A 41 3.06 2.65 2.54
C GLN A 41 2.49 1.24 2.51
N VAL A 42 2.05 0.78 1.34
CA VAL A 42 1.61 -0.61 1.16
C VAL A 42 2.61 -1.35 0.29
N PHE A 43 3.05 -2.51 0.74
CA PHE A 43 3.96 -3.39 0.02
C PHE A 43 3.24 -4.69 -0.34
N ALA A 44 3.39 -5.15 -1.58
CA ALA A 44 2.86 -6.44 -2.03
C ALA A 44 3.99 -7.31 -2.58
N LEU A 45 4.05 -8.57 -2.17
CA LEU A 45 4.89 -9.59 -2.77
C LEU A 45 4.04 -10.40 -3.75
N VAL A 46 4.44 -10.41 -5.02
CA VAL A 46 3.74 -11.11 -6.09
C VAL A 46 4.76 -11.72 -7.04
N GLU A 47 4.68 -13.03 -7.26
CA GLU A 47 5.65 -13.80 -8.05
C GLU A 47 7.10 -13.60 -7.59
N GLY A 48 7.32 -13.54 -6.27
CA GLY A 48 8.63 -13.28 -5.69
C GLY A 48 9.18 -11.86 -5.90
N GLN A 49 8.44 -10.94 -6.52
CA GLN A 49 8.81 -9.53 -6.66
C GLN A 49 8.06 -8.67 -5.65
N TRP A 50 8.81 -7.86 -4.89
CA TRP A 50 8.20 -6.85 -4.02
C TRP A 50 7.83 -5.59 -4.79
N TRP A 51 6.68 -5.05 -4.45
CA TRP A 51 6.09 -3.86 -5.01
C TRP A 51 5.76 -2.89 -3.90
N ARG A 52 6.26 -1.66 -4.00
CA ARG A 52 5.93 -0.57 -3.09
C ARG A 52 4.89 0.34 -3.72
N MET A 53 3.80 0.58 -3.01
CA MET A 53 2.73 1.51 -3.37
C MET A 53 2.75 2.70 -2.41
N MET A 54 2.90 3.90 -2.97
CA MET A 54 2.90 5.16 -2.22
C MET A 54 2.13 6.22 -3.02
N ILE A 55 1.41 7.10 -2.34
CA ILE A 55 0.74 8.25 -2.99
C ILE A 55 1.71 9.43 -2.95
N ASP A 56 1.66 10.30 -3.95
CA ASP A 56 2.14 11.69 -3.85
C ASP A 56 1.28 12.59 -4.74
N GLY A 57 0.53 13.49 -4.10
CA GLY A 57 -0.46 14.30 -4.77
C GLY A 57 -1.59 13.45 -5.36
N PRO A 58 -2.04 13.75 -6.59
CA PRO A 58 -3.08 13.01 -7.29
C PRO A 58 -2.54 11.78 -8.02
N MET A 59 -1.37 11.27 -7.59
CA MET A 59 -0.63 10.19 -8.25
C MET A 59 -0.36 9.06 -7.25
N LEU A 60 -0.44 7.83 -7.74
CA LEU A 60 0.09 6.66 -7.05
C LEU A 60 1.37 6.26 -7.77
N TYR A 61 2.42 6.06 -6.99
CA TYR A 61 3.67 5.48 -7.43
C TYR A 61 3.65 4.00 -7.09
N LEU A 62 3.94 3.19 -8.10
CA LEU A 62 4.19 1.77 -7.96
C LEU A 62 5.65 1.52 -8.31
N GLN A 63 6.43 0.99 -7.38
CA GLN A 63 7.86 0.83 -7.55
C GLN A 63 8.28 -0.61 -7.27
N HIS A 64 9.18 -1.15 -8.09
CA HIS A 64 9.95 -2.33 -7.71
C HIS A 64 10.70 -2.07 -6.40
N TRP A 65 10.63 -3.04 -5.51
CA TRP A 65 11.37 -3.03 -4.26
C TRP A 65 12.22 -4.29 -4.22
N ASP A 66 13.53 -4.14 -4.00
CA ASP A 66 14.46 -5.26 -4.20
C ASP A 66 14.42 -6.29 -3.08
N GLN A 67 13.96 -5.88 -1.90
CA GLN A 67 14.00 -6.67 -0.66
C GLN A 67 12.67 -6.59 0.07
N ALA A 68 12.47 -7.46 1.06
CA ALA A 68 11.31 -7.32 1.94
C ALA A 68 11.37 -5.96 2.65
N PRO A 69 10.21 -5.30 2.90
CA PRO A 69 10.22 -4.11 3.72
C PRO A 69 10.70 -4.46 5.13
N GLU A 70 11.42 -3.54 5.77
CA GLU A 70 11.93 -3.70 7.13
C GLU A 70 11.30 -2.65 8.04
N ALA A 71 11.01 -3.04 9.28
CA ALA A 71 10.63 -2.10 10.32
C ALA A 71 11.86 -1.30 10.76
N CYS A 72 11.66 -0.05 11.16
CA CYS A 72 12.71 0.83 11.62
C CYS A 72 12.25 1.55 12.89
N GLU A 73 13.15 1.74 13.85
CA GLU A 73 12.85 2.44 15.10
C GLU A 73 13.99 3.42 15.39
N ILE A 74 13.63 4.65 15.78
CA ILE A 74 14.54 5.69 16.28
C ILE A 74 14.02 6.09 17.67
N PRO A 75 14.33 5.30 18.71
CA PRO A 75 13.72 5.47 20.03
C PRO A 75 14.03 6.81 20.69
N GLU A 76 15.20 7.40 20.41
CA GLU A 76 15.60 8.71 20.96
C GLU A 76 14.70 9.85 20.49
N GLU A 77 14.06 9.69 19.33
CA GLU A 77 13.13 10.65 18.74
C GLU A 77 11.67 10.22 18.90
N ASP A 78 11.41 9.12 19.61
CA ASP A 78 10.07 8.53 19.77
C ASP A 78 9.42 8.20 18.40
N MET A 79 10.24 7.85 17.41
CA MET A 79 9.84 7.61 16.02
C MET A 79 9.92 6.12 15.67
N PHE A 80 8.83 5.56 15.14
CA PHE A 80 8.76 4.14 14.79
C PHE A 80 8.08 3.96 13.43
N TRP A 81 8.65 3.11 12.59
CA TRP A 81 8.07 2.61 11.35
C TRP A 81 7.84 1.11 11.51
N LEU A 82 6.61 0.75 11.84
CA LEU A 82 6.22 -0.62 12.16
C LEU A 82 5.59 -1.28 10.94
N LEU A 83 5.87 -2.57 10.76
CA LEU A 83 5.27 -3.36 9.70
C LEU A 83 4.08 -4.17 10.21
N ARG A 84 2.99 -4.12 9.45
CA ARG A 84 1.77 -4.88 9.68
C ARG A 84 1.59 -5.90 8.58
N ASP A 85 1.38 -7.16 8.94
CA ASP A 85 1.05 -8.23 7.98
C ASP A 85 -0.46 -8.18 7.66
N LEU A 86 -0.82 -7.27 6.76
CA LEU A 86 -2.19 -7.09 6.29
C LEU A 86 -2.69 -8.33 5.54
N GLY A 87 -1.78 -9.09 4.91
CA GLY A 87 -2.09 -10.34 4.23
C GLY A 87 -2.61 -11.40 5.19
N GLU A 88 -1.98 -11.53 6.36
CA GLU A 88 -2.44 -12.42 7.42
C GLU A 88 -3.67 -11.85 8.14
N GLU A 89 -3.62 -10.58 8.58
CA GLU A 89 -4.70 -9.90 9.34
C GLU A 89 -6.04 -9.97 8.60
N LEU A 90 -6.02 -9.82 7.28
CA LEU A 90 -7.20 -9.81 6.43
C LEU A 90 -7.44 -11.15 5.73
N SER A 91 -6.62 -12.18 6.02
CA SER A 91 -6.69 -13.51 5.39
C SER A 91 -6.69 -13.44 3.85
N LEU A 92 -5.74 -12.69 3.27
CA LEU A 92 -5.55 -12.47 1.83
C LEU A 92 -4.33 -13.21 1.26
N ARG A 93 -3.47 -13.77 2.11
CA ARG A 93 -2.31 -14.54 1.66
C ARG A 93 -2.75 -15.74 0.80
N GLY A 94 -2.15 -15.89 -0.37
CA GLY A 94 -2.48 -16.93 -1.35
C GLY A 94 -3.70 -16.61 -2.23
N GLU A 95 -4.35 -15.47 -2.04
CA GLU A 95 -5.46 -15.06 -2.90
C GLU A 95 -4.95 -14.45 -4.22
N THR A 96 -5.71 -14.67 -5.29
CA THR A 96 -5.42 -14.04 -6.59
C THR A 96 -5.95 -12.61 -6.60
N LEU A 97 -5.09 -11.65 -6.89
CA LEU A 97 -5.48 -10.28 -7.21
C LEU A 97 -6.15 -10.26 -8.58
N THR A 98 -7.42 -9.92 -8.65
CA THR A 98 -8.19 -9.87 -9.91
C THR A 98 -8.28 -8.47 -10.49
N GLY A 99 -7.88 -7.47 -9.72
CA GLY A 99 -7.80 -6.10 -10.18
C GLY A 99 -7.45 -5.16 -9.05
N TRP A 100 -7.44 -3.89 -9.39
CA TRP A 100 -7.10 -2.81 -8.49
C TRP A 100 -7.70 -1.51 -9.05
N SER A 101 -7.72 -0.47 -8.24
CA SER A 101 -8.00 0.88 -8.71
C SER A 101 -7.31 1.92 -7.87
N TYR A 102 -6.93 3.03 -8.49
CA TYR A 102 -6.50 4.23 -7.81
C TYR A 102 -7.34 5.41 -8.27
N GLY A 103 -7.81 6.22 -7.33
CA GLY A 103 -8.66 7.36 -7.62
C GLY A 103 -9.05 8.10 -6.36
N GLU A 104 -10.22 8.71 -6.37
CA GLU A 104 -10.75 9.49 -5.26
C GLU A 104 -12.05 8.83 -4.76
N ARG A 105 -12.18 8.65 -3.44
CA ARG A 105 -13.38 8.14 -2.79
C ARG A 105 -13.74 9.10 -1.66
N ASN A 106 -14.93 9.71 -1.75
CA ASN A 106 -15.38 10.75 -0.81
C ASN A 106 -14.37 11.90 -0.64
N HIS A 107 -13.79 12.39 -1.74
CA HIS A 107 -12.77 13.45 -1.75
C HIS A 107 -11.38 13.09 -1.25
N VAL A 108 -11.15 11.80 -1.01
CA VAL A 108 -9.88 11.30 -0.49
C VAL A 108 -9.23 10.36 -1.51
N PRO A 109 -7.94 10.55 -1.86
CA PRO A 109 -7.19 9.58 -2.66
C PRO A 109 -7.27 8.17 -2.06
N SER A 110 -7.47 7.16 -2.89
CA SER A 110 -7.66 5.79 -2.43
C SER A 110 -7.08 4.77 -3.39
N LEU A 111 -6.52 3.70 -2.82
CA LEU A 111 -6.06 2.52 -3.53
C LEU A 111 -6.96 1.35 -3.13
N SER A 112 -7.59 0.70 -4.10
CA SER A 112 -8.34 -0.54 -3.86
C SER A 112 -7.66 -1.73 -4.52
N LEU A 113 -7.65 -2.86 -3.83
CA LEU A 113 -7.20 -4.16 -4.32
C LEU A 113 -8.38 -5.12 -4.33
N ASN A 114 -8.61 -5.81 -5.46
CA ASN A 114 -9.70 -6.75 -5.64
C ASN A 114 -9.16 -8.16 -5.69
N PHE A 115 -9.87 -9.09 -5.05
CA PHE A 115 -9.44 -10.48 -4.90
C PHE A 115 -10.45 -11.45 -5.52
N GLN A 116 -9.97 -12.62 -5.94
CA GLN A 116 -10.79 -13.65 -6.58
C GLN A 116 -11.91 -14.19 -5.69
N ASN A 117 -11.72 -14.19 -4.37
CA ASN A 117 -12.75 -14.51 -3.39
C ASN A 117 -13.87 -13.45 -3.28
N GLY A 118 -13.85 -12.42 -4.12
CA GLY A 118 -14.85 -11.34 -4.17
C GLY A 118 -14.62 -10.25 -3.13
N ARG A 119 -13.57 -10.31 -2.31
CA ARG A 119 -13.22 -9.24 -1.37
C ARG A 119 -12.53 -8.09 -2.09
N GLN A 120 -12.80 -6.87 -1.63
CA GLN A 120 -12.06 -5.67 -1.98
C GLN A 120 -11.51 -5.04 -0.70
N VAL A 121 -10.23 -4.66 -0.72
CA VAL A 121 -9.59 -3.87 0.35
C VAL A 121 -9.27 -2.50 -0.19
N THR A 122 -9.77 -1.45 0.46
CA THR A 122 -9.51 -0.06 0.08
C THR A 122 -8.69 0.64 1.15
N PHE A 123 -7.50 1.10 0.79
CA PHE A 123 -6.66 2.01 1.58
C PHE A 123 -7.01 3.46 1.23
N LEU A 124 -7.15 4.31 2.25
CA LEU A 124 -7.54 5.71 2.10
C LEU A 124 -6.38 6.64 2.47
N SER A 125 -6.22 7.77 1.79
CA SER A 125 -5.38 8.87 2.29
C SER A 125 -6.06 9.56 3.50
N ILE A 126 -5.35 10.39 4.26
CA ILE A 126 -6.01 11.27 5.26
C ILE A 126 -6.29 12.63 4.61
N ASP A 127 -7.45 13.20 4.93
CA ASP A 127 -7.77 14.60 4.66
C ASP A 127 -6.93 15.50 5.56
N GLY A 128 -6.17 16.42 4.98
CA GLY A 128 -5.89 17.67 5.68
C GLY A 128 -4.52 18.31 5.56
N ASP A 129 -3.46 17.65 5.06
CA ASP A 129 -2.19 18.35 4.72
C ASP A 129 -1.15 17.49 3.97
N GLY A 130 -1.29 16.16 3.93
CA GLY A 130 -0.33 15.26 3.28
C GLY A 130 -0.97 14.46 2.15
N TRP A 131 -0.83 14.88 0.90
CA TRP A 131 -1.26 14.10 -0.26
C TRP A 131 -0.33 12.90 -0.56
N SER A 132 0.45 12.40 0.41
CA SER A 132 1.62 11.57 0.12
C SER A 132 1.65 10.18 0.77
N SER A 133 0.49 9.66 1.19
CA SER A 133 0.43 8.43 1.98
C SER A 133 -0.90 7.67 1.85
N LEU A 134 -0.83 6.36 2.06
CA LEU A 134 -1.98 5.45 2.19
C LEU A 134 -2.16 5.10 3.66
N GLU A 135 -3.18 5.60 4.33
CA GLU A 135 -3.45 5.32 5.74
C GLU A 135 -3.68 3.82 5.96
N VAL A 136 -2.62 3.09 6.35
CA VAL A 136 -2.70 1.65 6.62
C VAL A 136 -3.39 1.36 7.94
N THR A 137 -3.71 2.39 8.75
CA THR A 137 -4.62 2.29 9.90
C THR A 137 -6.09 2.41 9.52
N ARG A 138 -6.40 2.84 8.29
CA ARG A 138 -7.77 3.04 7.81
C ARG A 138 -7.96 2.40 6.45
N TRP A 139 -8.50 1.19 6.48
CA TRP A 139 -8.98 0.50 5.29
C TRP A 139 -10.42 0.04 5.46
N GLU A 140 -11.05 -0.22 4.33
CA GLU A 140 -12.39 -0.78 4.27
C GLU A 140 -12.35 -2.12 3.55
N ILE A 141 -13.18 -3.07 4.01
CA ILE A 141 -13.42 -4.33 3.30
C ILE A 141 -14.84 -4.32 2.76
N SER A 142 -14.99 -4.61 1.49
CA SER A 142 -16.30 -4.80 0.86
C SER A 142 -16.33 -6.07 0.01
N HIS A 143 -17.53 -6.51 -0.38
CA HIS A 143 -17.73 -7.60 -1.33
C HIS A 143 -18.16 -7.03 -2.68
N LEU A 144 -17.47 -7.43 -3.75
CA LEU A 144 -17.85 -7.13 -5.12
C LEU A 144 -19.17 -7.86 -5.43
N LYS A 145 -20.16 -7.12 -5.95
CA LYS A 145 -21.47 -7.64 -6.35
C LYS A 145 -21.44 -8.37 -7.68
#